data_AF-A0A2M7FMC8-F1
#
_entry.id   AF-A0A2M7FMC8-F1
#
_cell.length_a   1.000
_cell.length_b   1.000
_cell.length_c   1.000
_cell.angle_alpha   90.00
_cell.angle_beta   90.00
_cell.angle_gamma   90.00
#
_symmetry.space_group_name_H-M   'P 1'
#
loop_
_entity.id
_entity.type
_entity.pdbx_description
1 polymer ?
#
loop_
_entity_poly.entity_id
_entity_poly.type
_entity_poly.pdbx_seq_one_letter_code
_entity_poly.pdbx_strand_id
1 'polypeptide(L)'
;ADTIYLNDDKLRYLLANGKYDQSVRDRFVKKLIMTVQHMLSENECKDLVIAEAFTKEKNRAEFMKYFDGQVSYIMVHASRDLAYKRMRARMKKEEHVVDEGVFDFVWDEFETPKIPYKTLRNTNKTDGEICEDFNNLLE
;
A
#
# COMPACT_ATOMS: atom_id res chain seq x y z
N ALA A 1 -19.25 -0.70 -6.72
CA ALA A 1 -18.30 -1.69 -7.22
C ALA A 1 -18.02 -2.69 -6.11
N ASP A 2 -18.02 -3.98 -6.42
CA ASP A 2 -17.66 -5.03 -5.45
C ASP A 2 -16.13 -5.04 -5.26
N THR A 3 -15.67 -4.30 -4.24
CA THR A 3 -14.24 -4.09 -3.97
C THR A 3 -13.64 -5.25 -3.18
N ILE A 4 -12.50 -5.79 -3.63
CA ILE A 4 -11.68 -6.70 -2.82
C ILE A 4 -10.52 -5.92 -2.19
N TYR A 5 -10.39 -6.03 -0.87
CA TYR A 5 -9.30 -5.43 -0.09
C TYR A 5 -8.23 -6.48 0.22
N LEU A 6 -7.00 -6.21 -0.21
CA LEU A 6 -5.81 -6.94 0.21
C LEU A 6 -5.02 -6.08 1.22
N ASN A 7 -5.08 -6.45 2.50
CA ASN A 7 -4.25 -5.85 3.55
C ASN A 7 -3.05 -6.75 3.86
N ASP A 8 -1.91 -6.11 4.07
CA ASP A 8 -0.58 -6.69 3.93
C ASP A 8 0.05 -7.16 5.26
N ASP A 9 -0.77 -7.62 6.20
CA ASP A 9 -0.28 -7.97 7.55
C ASP A 9 0.82 -9.04 7.53
N LYS A 10 0.83 -9.95 6.53
CA LYS A 10 1.89 -10.96 6.36
C LYS A 10 3.25 -10.39 5.93
N LEU A 11 3.31 -9.26 5.23
CA LEU A 11 4.58 -8.60 4.92
C LEU A 11 5.05 -7.64 5.99
N ARG A 12 4.13 -7.12 6.82
CA ARG A 12 4.52 -6.42 8.05
C ARG A 12 5.39 -7.31 8.95
N TYR A 13 5.10 -8.61 9.03
CA TYR A 13 5.95 -9.57 9.76
C TYR A 13 7.36 -9.73 9.16
N LEU A 14 7.53 -9.56 7.85
CA LEU A 14 8.84 -9.64 7.19
C LEU A 14 9.67 -8.36 7.39
N LEU A 15 8.99 -7.21 7.46
CA LEU A 15 9.57 -5.92 7.83
C LEU A 15 10.10 -5.93 9.28
N ALA A 16 9.33 -6.48 10.22
CA ALA A 16 9.71 -6.59 11.64
C ALA A 16 11.00 -7.39 11.90
N ASN A 17 11.35 -8.32 11.02
CA ASN A 17 12.56 -9.14 11.17
C ASN A 17 13.81 -8.52 10.50
N GLY A 18 13.73 -7.29 9.97
CA GLY A 18 14.85 -6.62 9.29
C GLY A 18 15.30 -7.32 8.00
N LYS A 19 14.49 -8.24 7.46
CA LYS A 19 14.81 -9.07 6.28
C LYS A 19 14.25 -8.49 4.99
N TYR A 20 13.83 -7.23 4.97
CA TYR A 20 13.10 -6.62 3.86
C TYR A 20 14.01 -6.02 2.78
N ASP A 21 14.86 -6.87 2.19
CA ASP A 21 15.73 -6.52 1.08
C ASP A 21 15.00 -6.47 -0.28
N GLN A 22 15.71 -6.06 -1.34
CA GLN A 22 15.13 -5.98 -2.69
C GLN A 22 14.62 -7.34 -3.20
N SER A 23 15.23 -8.47 -2.80
CA SER A 23 14.79 -9.80 -3.22
C SER A 23 13.42 -10.15 -2.64
N VAL A 24 13.16 -9.74 -1.39
CA VAL A 24 11.84 -9.89 -0.74
C VAL A 24 10.81 -9.01 -1.43
N ARG A 25 11.16 -7.76 -1.77
CA ARG A 25 10.27 -6.84 -2.51
C ARG A 25 9.89 -7.39 -3.89
N ASP A 26 10.86 -7.92 -4.63
CA ASP A 26 10.61 -8.53 -5.96
C ASP A 26 9.71 -9.77 -5.84
N ARG A 27 9.94 -10.64 -4.85
CA ARG A 27 9.05 -11.80 -4.59
C ARG A 27 7.64 -11.37 -4.19
N PHE A 28 7.53 -10.33 -3.37
CA PHE A 28 6.24 -9.78 -2.99
C PHE A 28 5.45 -9.30 -4.20
N VAL A 29 6.06 -8.48 -5.06
CA VAL A 29 5.38 -7.92 -6.23
C VAL A 29 4.90 -9.01 -7.17
N LYS A 30 5.71 -10.05 -7.41
CA LYS A 30 5.27 -11.23 -8.17
C LYS A 30 4.06 -11.91 -7.55
N LYS A 31 4.07 -12.10 -6.22
CA LYS A 31 2.94 -12.70 -5.51
C LYS A 31 1.70 -11.80 -5.57
N LEU A 32 1.87 -10.48 -5.48
CA LEU A 32 0.78 -9.52 -5.60
C LEU A 32 0.13 -9.60 -6.98
N ILE A 33 0.94 -9.61 -8.05
CA ILE A 33 0.46 -9.82 -9.43
C ILE A 33 -0.38 -11.09 -9.53
N MET A 34 0.16 -12.23 -9.09
CA MET A 34 -0.56 -13.52 -9.12
C MET A 34 -1.87 -13.47 -8.32
N THR A 35 -1.87 -12.80 -7.17
CA THR A 35 -3.06 -12.68 -6.32
C THR A 35 -4.14 -11.87 -6.99
N VAL A 36 -3.78 -10.72 -7.57
CA VAL A 36 -4.71 -9.85 -8.30
C VAL A 36 -5.28 -10.58 -9.51
N GLN A 37 -4.46 -11.29 -10.28
CA GLN A 37 -4.93 -12.10 -11.40
C GLN A 37 -5.91 -13.20 -10.98
N HIS A 38 -5.58 -13.92 -9.92
CA HIS A 38 -6.45 -14.96 -9.38
C HIS A 38 -7.81 -14.37 -8.98
N MET A 39 -7.82 -13.24 -8.27
CA MET A 39 -9.05 -12.55 -7.88
C MET A 39 -9.88 -12.09 -9.09
N LEU A 40 -9.24 -11.51 -10.10
CA LEU A 40 -9.91 -11.12 -11.34
C LEU A 40 -10.48 -12.34 -12.09
N SER A 41 -9.81 -13.50 -12.04
CA SER A 41 -10.29 -14.73 -12.68
C SER A 41 -11.44 -15.41 -11.94
N GLU A 42 -11.47 -15.32 -10.60
CA GLU A 42 -12.51 -15.96 -9.78
C GLU A 42 -13.77 -15.10 -9.61
N ASN A 43 -13.68 -13.81 -9.92
CA ASN A 43 -14.75 -12.86 -9.70
C ASN A 43 -15.09 -12.15 -11.01
N GLU A 44 -15.73 -12.87 -11.94
CA GLU A 44 -16.13 -12.38 -13.27
C GLU A 44 -17.00 -11.09 -13.22
N CYS A 45 -17.56 -10.73 -12.06
CA CYS A 45 -18.39 -9.53 -11.85
C CYS A 45 -17.70 -8.40 -11.06
N LYS A 46 -16.39 -8.50 -10.76
CA LYS A 46 -15.68 -7.47 -9.96
C LYS A 46 -14.78 -6.60 -10.82
N ASP A 47 -15.07 -5.30 -10.79
CA ASP A 47 -14.40 -4.31 -11.63
C ASP A 47 -13.19 -3.63 -10.95
N LEU A 48 -12.97 -3.85 -9.64
CA LEU A 48 -11.96 -3.10 -8.88
C LEU A 48 -11.30 -3.94 -7.77
N VAL A 49 -9.96 -4.02 -7.83
CA VAL A 49 -9.12 -4.58 -6.77
C VAL A 49 -8.31 -3.46 -6.13
N ILE A 50 -8.37 -3.34 -4.80
CA ILE A 50 -7.61 -2.36 -4.03
C ILE A 50 -6.54 -3.10 -3.23
N ALA A 51 -5.28 -2.79 -3.53
CA ALA A 51 -4.12 -3.39 -2.88
C ALA A 51 -3.28 -2.31 -2.20
N GLU A 52 -3.05 -2.47 -0.89
CA GLU A 52 -2.12 -1.63 -0.14
C GLU A 52 -0.75 -2.30 -0.12
N ALA A 53 0.28 -1.61 -0.61
CA ALA A 53 1.62 -2.19 -0.74
C ALA A 53 2.72 -1.13 -0.55
N PHE A 54 3.69 -1.42 0.32
CA PHE A 54 4.94 -0.66 0.39
C PHE A 54 5.94 -1.23 -0.63
N THR A 55 6.29 -0.47 -1.66
CA THR A 55 7.14 -0.93 -2.77
C THR A 55 8.08 0.18 -3.25
N LYS A 56 9.22 -0.19 -3.85
CA LYS A 56 10.16 0.76 -4.50
C LYS A 56 9.73 1.08 -5.93
N GLU A 57 10.37 2.08 -6.54
CA GLU A 57 10.04 2.53 -7.88
C GLU A 57 10.10 1.42 -8.93
N LYS A 58 11.18 0.62 -8.90
CA LYS A 58 11.34 -0.54 -9.78
C LYS A 58 10.13 -1.48 -9.71
N ASN A 59 9.66 -1.74 -8.50
CA ASN A 59 8.56 -2.66 -8.23
C ASN A 59 7.21 -2.11 -8.68
N ARG A 60 6.97 -0.81 -8.46
CA ARG A 60 5.78 -0.11 -8.96
C ARG A 60 5.71 -0.13 -10.48
N ALA A 61 6.83 0.16 -11.15
CA ALA A 61 6.92 0.12 -12.61
C ALA A 61 6.69 -1.29 -13.17
N GLU A 62 7.25 -2.33 -12.53
CA GLU A 62 7.02 -3.73 -12.91
C GLU A 62 5.53 -4.11 -12.81
N PHE A 63 4.89 -3.74 -11.70
CA PHE A 63 3.47 -4.00 -11.48
C PHE A 63 2.59 -3.28 -12.52
N MET A 64 2.84 -1.98 -12.75
CA MET A 64 2.10 -1.21 -13.75
C MET A 64 2.26 -1.75 -15.16
N LYS A 65 3.49 -2.14 -15.54
CA LYS A 65 3.76 -2.72 -16.86
C LYS A 65 2.99 -4.03 -17.06
N TYR A 66 2.81 -4.83 -16.00
CA TYR A 66 2.13 -6.11 -16.09
C TYR A 66 0.65 -5.97 -16.46
N PHE A 67 -0.04 -5.00 -15.87
CA PHE A 67 -1.48 -4.76 -16.06
C PHE A 67 -1.79 -3.70 -17.12
N ASP A 68 -0.78 -3.22 -17.84
CA ASP A 68 -0.85 -2.37 -19.04
C ASP A 68 -2.03 -1.38 -19.08
N GLY A 69 -1.92 -0.29 -18.31
CA GLY A 69 -2.92 0.79 -18.30
C GLY A 69 -4.18 0.53 -17.47
N GLN A 70 -4.34 -0.65 -16.88
CA GLN A 70 -5.48 -0.99 -16.02
C GLN A 70 -5.24 -0.68 -14.53
N VAL A 71 -4.10 -0.05 -14.21
CA VAL A 71 -3.71 0.27 -12.81
C VAL A 71 -3.63 1.77 -12.64
N SER A 72 -4.38 2.26 -11.65
CA SER A 72 -4.19 3.60 -11.09
C SER A 72 -3.41 3.50 -9.77
N TYR A 73 -2.26 4.16 -9.69
CA TYR A 73 -1.49 4.23 -8.45
C TYR A 73 -1.95 5.44 -7.62
N ILE A 74 -2.25 5.24 -6.34
CA ILE A 74 -2.60 6.32 -5.41
C ILE A 74 -1.49 6.42 -4.35
N MET A 75 -0.77 7.55 -4.35
CA MET A 75 0.16 7.87 -3.27
C MET A 75 -0.62 8.47 -2.10
N VAL A 76 -0.65 7.76 -0.97
CA VAL A 76 -1.19 8.28 0.28
C VAL A 76 -0.13 9.12 0.97
N HIS A 77 -0.34 10.42 1.01
CA HIS A 77 0.62 11.38 1.56
C HIS A 77 0.23 11.82 2.97
N ALA A 78 1.12 11.62 3.94
CA ALA A 78 1.01 12.13 5.30
C ALA A 78 2.36 12.72 5.75
N SER A 79 2.35 13.65 6.71
CA SER A 79 3.60 14.08 7.34
C SER A 79 4.17 12.97 8.22
N ARG A 80 5.50 12.93 8.37
CA ARG A 80 6.18 11.97 9.25
C ARG A 80 5.61 12.00 10.66
N ASP A 81 5.46 13.19 11.22
CA ASP A 81 4.97 13.38 12.59
C ASP A 81 3.55 12.85 12.78
N LEU A 82 2.67 13.06 11.80
CA LEU A 82 1.30 12.54 11.86
C LEU A 82 1.29 11.02 11.74
N ALA A 83 2.07 10.45 10.81
CA ALA A 83 2.18 9.02 10.63
C ALA A 83 2.75 8.34 11.89
N TYR A 84 3.80 8.92 12.48
CA TYR A 84 4.42 8.46 13.72
C TYR A 84 3.44 8.50 14.90
N LYS A 85 2.71 9.62 15.07
CA LYS A 85 1.68 9.76 16.11
C LYS A 85 0.59 8.69 15.99
N ARG A 86 0.13 8.40 14.77
CA ARG A 86 -0.89 7.38 14.50
C ARG A 86 -0.38 5.97 14.76
N MET A 87 0.85 5.64 14.34
CA MET A 87 1.49 4.35 14.64
C MET A 87 1.57 4.13 16.16
N ARG A 88 2.08 5.11 16.92
CA ARG A 88 2.17 5.05 18.40
C ARG A 88 0.81 4.85 19.07
N ALA A 89 -0.25 5.43 18.51
CA ALA A 89 -1.62 5.24 19.02
C ALA A 89 -2.16 3.82 18.74
N ARG A 90 -1.78 3.20 17.62
CA ARG A 90 -2.18 1.84 17.22
C ARG A 90 -1.45 0.75 17.99
N MET A 91 -0.16 0.94 18.30
CA MET A 91 0.61 0.01 19.15
C MET A 91 -0.04 -0.28 20.50
N LYS A 92 -0.88 0.63 21.01
CA LYS A 92 -1.56 0.49 22.31
C LYS A 92 -2.89 -0.26 22.24
N LYS A 93 -3.39 -0.59 21.04
CA LYS A 93 -4.76 -1.08 20.83
C LYS A 93 -4.82 -2.50 20.26
N GLU A 94 -3.79 -2.95 19.55
CA GLU A 94 -3.78 -4.21 18.82
C GLU A 94 -2.40 -4.89 18.91
N GLU A 95 -2.32 -6.19 18.60
CA GLU A 95 -1.05 -6.87 18.27
C GLU A 95 -0.47 -6.23 16.99
N HIS A 96 0.16 -5.07 17.15
CA HIS A 96 0.67 -4.29 16.04
C HIS A 96 2.09 -4.75 15.69
N VAL A 97 2.27 -5.15 14.44
CA VAL A 97 3.54 -5.70 13.93
C VAL A 97 4.57 -4.60 13.60
N VAL A 98 4.14 -3.33 13.58
CA VAL A 98 5.00 -2.19 13.30
C VAL A 98 5.36 -1.51 14.62
N ASP A 99 6.63 -1.59 14.99
CA ASP A 99 7.22 -0.79 16.06
C ASP A 99 7.90 0.47 15.50
N GLU A 100 8.54 1.25 16.37
CA GLU A 100 9.28 2.46 15.98
C GLU A 100 10.43 2.16 15.01
N GLY A 101 11.15 1.06 15.20
CA GLY A 101 12.28 0.69 14.35
C GLY A 101 11.83 0.32 12.94
N VAL A 102 10.73 -0.41 12.82
CA VAL A 102 10.10 -0.71 11.53
C VAL A 102 9.57 0.55 10.86
N PHE A 103 8.95 1.45 11.63
CA PHE A 103 8.47 2.73 11.10
C PHE A 103 9.61 3.55 10.50
N ASP A 104 10.71 3.71 11.23
CA ASP A 104 11.87 4.48 10.76
C ASP A 104 12.49 3.84 9.53
N PHE A 105 12.69 2.52 9.54
CA PHE A 105 13.19 1.80 8.36
C PHE A 105 12.31 2.02 7.12
N VAL A 106 10.99 1.87 7.25
CA VAL A 106 10.04 2.07 6.15
C VAL A 106 10.06 3.51 5.65
N TRP A 107 10.15 4.47 6.57
CA TRP A 107 10.18 5.89 6.24
C TRP A 107 11.45 6.26 5.47
N ASP A 108 12.61 5.79 5.93
CA ASP A 108 13.91 6.08 5.32
C ASP A 108 14.07 5.41 3.95
N GLU A 109 13.47 4.23 3.77
CA GLU A 109 13.47 3.48 2.52
C GLU A 109 12.36 3.91 1.54
N PHE A 110 11.53 4.89 1.89
CA PHE A 110 10.44 5.34 1.04
C PHE A 110 10.97 6.12 -0.16
N GLU A 111 10.56 5.68 -1.35
CA GLU A 111 10.85 6.37 -2.60
C GLU A 111 9.56 7.02 -3.11
N THR A 112 9.54 8.35 -3.24
CA THR A 112 8.46 9.05 -3.94
C THR A 112 8.28 8.44 -5.34
N PRO A 113 7.05 8.08 -5.74
CA PRO A 113 6.80 7.47 -7.05
C PRO A 113 7.23 8.38 -8.21
N LYS A 114 7.79 7.79 -9.28
CA LYS A 114 8.07 8.47 -10.55
C LYS A 114 7.13 8.01 -11.68
N ILE A 115 6.56 6.82 -11.57
CA ILE A 115 5.40 6.39 -12.36
C ILE A 115 4.24 7.39 -12.27
N PRO A 116 3.25 7.37 -13.18
CA PRO A 116 2.02 8.15 -13.01
C PRO A 116 1.25 7.76 -11.73
N TYR A 117 0.86 8.75 -10.93
CA TYR A 117 0.05 8.52 -9.72
C TYR A 117 -0.95 9.65 -9.44
N LYS A 118 -2.05 9.30 -8.77
CA LYS A 118 -2.95 10.24 -8.08
C LYS A 118 -2.45 10.41 -6.63
N THR A 119 -2.79 11.53 -5.97
CA THR A 119 -2.38 11.79 -4.58
C THR A 119 -3.58 11.89 -3.66
N LEU A 120 -3.60 11.09 -2.59
CA LEU A 120 -4.54 11.20 -1.48
C LEU A 120 -3.86 11.92 -0.31
N ARG A 121 -4.29 13.13 0.02
CA ARG A 121 -3.68 13.92 1.12
C ARG A 121 -4.30 13.56 2.45
N ASN A 122 -3.60 12.74 3.22
CA ASN A 122 -3.99 12.32 4.54
C ASN A 122 -3.35 13.22 5.62
N THR A 123 -3.61 14.52 5.53
CA THR A 123 -3.10 15.55 6.46
C THR A 123 -4.25 16.45 6.90
N ASN A 124 -4.46 16.58 8.21
CA ASN A 124 -5.49 17.45 8.80
C ASN A 124 -6.93 17.19 8.30
N LYS A 125 -7.24 15.93 7.98
CA LYS A 125 -8.58 15.48 7.58
C LYS A 125 -9.09 14.40 8.52
N THR A 126 -10.40 14.35 8.69
CA THR A 126 -11.12 13.26 9.36
C THR A 126 -11.16 12.02 8.46
N ASP A 127 -11.43 10.86 9.06
CA ASP A 127 -11.54 9.61 8.30
C ASP A 127 -12.65 9.65 7.24
N GLY A 128 -13.75 10.40 7.51
CA GLY A 128 -14.84 10.61 6.56
C GLY A 128 -14.40 11.41 5.32
N GLU A 129 -13.69 12.53 5.54
CA GLU A 129 -13.15 13.35 4.44
C GLU A 129 -12.11 12.59 3.60
N ILE A 130 -11.30 11.74 4.24
CA ILE A 130 -10.32 10.90 3.52
C ILE A 130 -11.03 9.84 2.69
N CYS A 131 -12.13 9.27 3.20
CA CYS A 131 -12.94 8.29 2.48
C CYS A 131 -13.60 8.92 1.25
N GLU A 132 -14.15 10.14 1.39
CA GLU A 132 -14.73 10.90 0.28
C GLU A 132 -13.67 11.23 -0.78
N ASP A 133 -12.52 11.80 -0.38
CA ASP A 133 -11.39 12.04 -1.28
C ASP A 133 -10.98 10.76 -2.00
N PHE A 134 -10.87 9.63 -1.29
CA PHE A 134 -10.47 8.35 -1.88
C PHE A 134 -11.47 7.89 -2.95
N ASN A 135 -12.77 7.95 -2.67
CA ASN A 135 -13.80 7.58 -3.65
C ASN A 135 -13.75 8.47 -4.89
N ASN A 136 -13.53 9.78 -4.72
CA ASN A 136 -13.34 10.71 -5.85
C ASN A 136 -12.10 10.38 -6.71
N LEU A 137 -11.12 9.65 -6.16
CA LEU A 137 -9.96 9.18 -6.93
C LEU A 137 -10.22 7.86 -7.68
N LEU A 138 -11.30 7.15 -7.37
CA LEU A 138 -11.70 5.90 -8.03
C LEU A 138 -12.60 6.15 -9.25
N GLU A 139 -13.26 7.31 -9.30
CA GLU A 139 -13.96 7.85 -10.48
C GLU A 139 -12.97 8.33 -11.57
#